data_AF-C9YH34-F1
#
_entry.id   AF-C9YH34-F1
#
_cell.length_a   1.000
_cell.length_b   1.000
_cell.length_c   1.000
_cell.angle_alpha   90.00
_cell.angle_beta   90.00
_cell.angle_gamma   90.00
#
_symmetry.space_group_name_H-M   'P 1'
#
loop_
_entity.id
_entity.type
_entity.pdbx_description
1 polymer ?
#
loop_
_entity_poly.entity_id
_entity_poly.type
_entity_poly.pdbx_seq_one_letter_code
_entity_poly.pdbx_strand_id
1 'polypeptide(L)'
;MDDVLKNAKNLNFGNGDPNSTSGFLVPGYYVFAKNNVDTKSAFKVARSANHETNAMAVANKQVDVATNNSETLAKLEKTMPEKVKELRVVWTSPLIASDPLVWRKDLPDATKAKLKAFFTGYGKTSPAEREVMAKLNWSTFKESNNSQLLPIRQLDMFSKRTKVEADTTLAEDDKKRQLAELDKKLAELK
;
A
#
# COMPACT_ATOMS: atom_id res chain seq x y z
N MET A 1 -12.14 10.29 8.54
CA MET A 1 -11.66 10.61 7.18
C MET A 1 -12.36 11.84 6.60
N ASP A 2 -13.69 11.94 6.70
CA ASP A 2 -14.47 13.04 6.09
C ASP A 2 -13.96 14.43 6.48
N ASP A 3 -13.59 14.65 7.74
CA ASP A 3 -13.02 15.93 8.19
C ASP A 3 -11.70 16.26 7.49
N VAL A 4 -10.86 15.25 7.21
CA VAL A 4 -9.61 15.45 6.47
C VAL A 4 -9.91 15.86 5.03
N LEU A 5 -10.87 15.21 4.36
CA LEU A 5 -11.24 15.56 2.98
C LEU A 5 -11.88 16.95 2.89
N LYS A 6 -12.79 17.28 3.80
CA LYS A 6 -13.44 18.61 3.86
C LYS A 6 -12.44 19.75 4.09
N ASN A 7 -11.38 19.49 4.86
CA ASN A 7 -10.37 20.49 5.20
C ASN A 7 -9.08 20.37 4.39
N ALA A 8 -9.03 19.53 3.34
CA ALA A 8 -7.79 19.18 2.64
C ALA A 8 -6.96 20.42 2.22
N LYS A 9 -7.60 21.48 1.71
CA LYS A 9 -6.95 22.72 1.27
C LYS A 9 -6.13 23.44 2.36
N ASN A 10 -6.40 23.14 3.63
CA ASN A 10 -5.72 23.71 4.79
C ASN A 10 -4.70 22.75 5.41
N LEU A 11 -4.62 21.51 4.94
CA LEU A 11 -3.79 20.45 5.51
C LEU A 11 -2.58 20.15 4.62
N ASN A 12 -1.44 19.87 5.25
CA ASN A 12 -0.27 19.29 4.63
C ASN A 12 -0.37 17.77 4.68
N PHE A 13 -0.20 17.12 3.53
CA PHE A 13 -0.35 15.68 3.38
C PHE A 13 0.98 14.98 3.08
N GLY A 14 1.32 13.99 3.91
CA GLY A 14 2.38 13.03 3.68
C GLY A 14 1.85 11.82 2.91
N ASN A 15 1.98 11.82 1.59
CA ASN A 15 1.67 10.66 0.77
C ASN A 15 2.77 9.58 0.89
N GLY A 16 2.50 8.36 0.45
CA GLY A 16 3.49 7.30 0.44
C GLY A 16 4.40 7.34 -0.78
N ASP A 17 5.38 6.43 -0.79
CA ASP A 17 6.13 6.07 -1.99
C ASP A 17 5.17 5.64 -3.11
N PRO A 18 5.33 6.11 -4.36
CA PRO A 18 4.45 5.76 -5.49
C PRO A 18 4.28 4.25 -5.74
N ASN A 19 5.24 3.42 -5.34
CA ASN A 19 5.17 1.96 -5.48
C ASN A 19 4.62 1.27 -4.22
N SER A 20 4.27 2.01 -3.16
CA SER A 20 3.73 1.44 -1.94
C SER A 20 2.26 1.07 -2.09
N THR A 21 1.94 -0.20 -1.81
CA THR A 21 0.56 -0.69 -1.78
C THR A 21 -0.27 0.06 -0.74
N SER A 22 0.16 0.07 0.52
CA SER A 22 -0.56 0.69 1.64
C SER A 22 -0.34 2.20 1.74
N GLY A 23 0.80 2.70 1.26
CA GLY A 23 1.18 4.10 1.32
C GLY A 23 0.64 4.94 0.17
N PHE A 24 0.29 4.33 -0.97
CA PHE A 24 -0.08 5.07 -2.17
C PHE A 24 -1.28 4.48 -2.89
N LEU A 25 -1.20 3.22 -3.34
CA LEU A 25 -2.24 2.64 -4.20
C LEU A 25 -3.59 2.49 -3.48
N VAL A 26 -3.58 1.86 -2.30
CA VAL A 26 -4.80 1.59 -1.52
C VAL A 26 -5.52 2.87 -1.07
N PRO A 27 -4.87 3.83 -0.38
CA PRO A 27 -5.52 5.10 -0.07
C PRO A 27 -5.84 5.90 -1.34
N GLY A 28 -4.97 5.83 -2.37
CA GLY A 28 -5.20 6.41 -3.69
C GLY A 28 -6.56 6.05 -4.30
N TYR A 29 -6.97 4.78 -4.16
CA TYR A 29 -8.28 4.34 -4.58
C TYR A 29 -9.38 4.66 -3.55
N TYR A 30 -9.28 4.07 -2.35
CA TYR A 30 -10.41 4.04 -1.41
C TYR A 30 -10.71 5.40 -0.77
N VAL A 31 -9.69 6.24 -0.59
CA VAL A 31 -9.81 7.55 0.05
C VAL A 31 -9.96 8.65 -0.98
N PHE A 32 -9.20 8.60 -2.07
CA PHE A 32 -9.10 9.73 -3.00
C PHE A 32 -9.93 9.55 -4.26
N ALA A 33 -9.66 8.52 -5.07
CA ALA A 33 -10.37 8.31 -6.33
C ALA A 33 -11.88 8.14 -6.14
N LYS A 34 -12.31 7.33 -5.15
CA LYS A 34 -13.75 7.14 -4.84
C LYS A 34 -14.47 8.42 -4.38
N ASN A 35 -13.72 9.43 -3.93
CA ASN A 35 -14.27 10.71 -3.49
C ASN A 35 -13.98 11.84 -4.49
N ASN A 36 -13.49 11.53 -5.69
CA ASN A 36 -13.11 12.50 -6.73
C ASN A 36 -12.11 13.56 -6.23
N VAL A 37 -11.16 13.15 -5.39
CA VAL A 37 -10.12 14.03 -4.83
C VAL A 37 -8.78 13.72 -5.49
N ASP A 38 -8.16 14.72 -6.12
CA ASP A 38 -6.77 14.62 -6.57
C ASP A 38 -5.81 15.14 -5.49
N THR A 39 -5.02 14.23 -4.91
CA THR A 39 -4.02 14.55 -3.88
C THR A 39 -3.00 15.62 -4.31
N LYS A 40 -2.73 15.78 -5.61
CA LYS A 40 -1.76 16.77 -6.11
C LYS A 40 -2.24 18.21 -5.99
N SER A 41 -3.56 18.42 -5.96
CA SER A 41 -4.17 19.75 -5.96
C SER A 41 -5.12 20.00 -4.79
N ALA A 42 -5.59 18.95 -4.12
CA ALA A 42 -6.55 19.07 -3.02
C ALA A 42 -5.95 19.58 -1.71
N PHE A 43 -4.67 19.28 -1.46
CA PHE A 43 -3.98 19.62 -0.20
C PHE A 43 -3.15 20.90 -0.32
N LYS A 44 -2.92 21.58 0.80
CA LYS A 44 -2.07 22.78 0.87
C LYS A 44 -0.66 22.48 0.34
N VAL A 45 -0.10 21.38 0.83
CA VAL A 45 1.16 20.79 0.39
C VAL A 45 0.98 19.29 0.38
N ALA A 46 1.45 18.61 -0.66
CA ALA A 46 1.55 17.16 -0.70
C ALA A 46 3.00 16.76 -0.97
N ARG A 47 3.56 15.87 -0.14
CA ARG A 47 4.90 15.31 -0.33
C ARG A 47 4.89 13.81 -0.10
N SER A 48 5.75 13.08 -0.79
CA SER A 48 5.89 11.62 -0.63
C SER A 48 7.05 11.26 0.27
N ALA A 49 6.87 10.25 1.12
CA ALA A 49 7.94 9.64 1.91
C ALA A 49 7.62 8.16 2.22
N ASN A 50 8.59 7.47 2.84
CA ASN A 50 8.35 6.12 3.38
C ASN A 50 7.49 6.17 4.66
N HIS A 51 6.99 4.99 5.09
CA HIS A 51 6.06 4.88 6.22
C HIS A 51 6.61 5.45 7.53
N GLU A 52 7.88 5.16 7.87
CA GLU A 52 8.47 5.64 9.13
C GLU A 52 8.64 7.16 9.11
N THR A 53 9.10 7.72 7.99
CA THR A 53 9.24 9.18 7.81
C THR A 53 7.88 9.88 7.89
N ASN A 54 6.84 9.30 7.29
CA ASN A 54 5.48 9.84 7.38
C ASN A 54 4.93 9.80 8.82
N ALA A 55 5.14 8.69 9.55
CA ALA A 55 4.74 8.61 10.95
C ALA A 55 5.45 9.69 11.79
N MET A 56 6.77 9.84 11.64
CA MET A 56 7.53 10.84 12.38
C MET A 56 7.16 12.27 11.98
N ALA A 57 6.86 12.52 10.71
CA ALA A 57 6.41 13.82 10.24
C ALA A 57 5.07 14.23 10.87
N VAL A 58 4.13 13.30 11.04
CA VAL A 58 2.86 13.58 11.74
C VAL A 58 3.10 13.79 13.24
N ALA A 59 3.85 12.90 13.89
CA ALA A 59 4.15 13.01 15.32
C ALA A 59 4.82 14.36 15.65
N ASN A 60 5.78 14.78 14.82
CA ASN A 60 6.50 16.04 14.97
C ASN A 60 5.76 17.25 14.36
N LYS A 61 4.48 17.12 13.97
CA LYS A 61 3.64 18.21 13.46
C LYS A 61 4.20 18.91 12.20
N GLN A 62 4.98 18.18 11.40
CA GLN A 62 5.54 18.65 10.13
C GLN A 62 4.57 18.43 8.95
N VAL A 63 3.66 17.47 9.09
CA VAL A 63 2.49 17.28 8.22
C VAL A 63 1.29 17.00 9.09
N ASP A 64 0.10 17.31 8.60
CA ASP A 64 -1.14 17.21 9.37
C ASP A 64 -1.79 15.82 9.25
N VAL A 65 -1.61 15.17 8.11
CA VAL A 65 -2.09 13.81 7.84
C VAL A 65 -1.09 13.09 6.94
N ALA A 66 -0.91 11.78 7.13
CA ALA A 66 -0.06 10.99 6.26
C ALA A 66 -0.56 9.55 6.09
N THR A 67 -0.13 8.89 5.02
CA THR A 67 -0.38 7.45 4.83
C THR A 67 0.58 6.61 5.66
N ASN A 68 0.10 5.46 6.14
CA ASN A 68 0.88 4.50 6.91
C ASN A 68 0.28 3.09 6.82
N ASN A 69 0.85 2.13 7.55
CA ASN A 69 0.29 0.79 7.69
C ASN A 69 0.42 0.27 9.13
N SER A 70 -0.39 -0.74 9.47
CA SER A 70 -0.44 -1.32 10.81
C SER A 70 0.87 -1.99 11.23
N GLU A 71 1.65 -2.53 10.29
CA GLU A 71 2.91 -3.21 10.59
C GLU A 71 4.00 -2.23 11.04
N THR A 72 4.11 -1.09 10.35
CA THR A 72 5.04 -0.02 10.70
C THR A 72 4.65 0.60 12.04
N LEU A 73 3.36 0.84 12.27
CA LEU A 73 2.89 1.33 13.57
C LEU A 73 3.17 0.34 14.70
N ALA A 74 2.97 -0.97 14.48
CA ALA A 74 3.29 -2.00 15.47
C ALA A 74 4.80 -2.10 15.76
N LYS A 75 5.65 -1.89 14.75
CA LYS A 75 7.10 -1.79 14.94
C LYS A 75 7.45 -0.54 15.76
N LEU A 76 6.88 0.62 15.42
CA LEU A 76 7.11 1.87 16.12
C LEU A 76 6.60 1.84 17.56
N GLU A 77 5.53 1.11 17.87
CA GLU A 77 5.06 0.95 19.25
C GLU A 77 6.11 0.27 20.13
N LYS A 78 6.90 -0.65 19.55
CA LYS A 78 7.99 -1.34 20.26
C LYS A 78 9.23 -0.46 20.40
N THR A 79 9.55 0.37 19.41
CA THR A 79 10.83 1.11 19.35
C THR A 79 10.72 2.57 19.78
N MET A 80 9.56 3.19 19.61
CA MET A 80 9.28 4.61 19.84
C MET A 80 7.83 4.84 20.34
N PRO A 81 7.39 4.19 21.45
CA PRO A 81 6.00 4.24 21.91
C PRO A 81 5.48 5.66 22.17
N GLU A 82 6.33 6.54 22.71
CA GLU A 82 5.93 7.94 22.96
C GLU A 82 5.57 8.68 21.66
N LYS A 83 6.21 8.35 20.53
CA LYS A 83 5.86 8.92 19.23
C LYS A 83 4.56 8.36 18.67
N VAL A 84 4.25 7.09 18.92
CA VAL A 84 2.99 6.50 18.47
C VAL A 84 1.80 7.08 19.25
N LYS A 85 1.97 7.42 20.53
CA LYS A 85 0.96 8.15 21.32
C LYS A 85 0.60 9.53 20.76
N GLU A 86 1.52 10.15 20.01
CA GLU A 86 1.27 11.42 19.30
C GLU A 86 0.47 11.22 18.00
N LEU A 87 0.24 9.97 17.56
CA LEU A 87 -0.47 9.62 16.34
C LEU A 87 -1.92 9.21 16.62
N ARG A 88 -2.79 9.48 15.65
CA ARG A 88 -4.17 9.02 15.66
C ARG A 88 -4.54 8.43 14.30
N VAL A 89 -5.03 7.20 14.29
CA VAL A 89 -5.56 6.57 13.08
C VAL A 89 -6.92 7.20 12.76
N VAL A 90 -7.05 7.80 11.58
CA VAL A 90 -8.28 8.50 11.12
C VAL A 90 -9.04 7.75 10.03
N TRP A 91 -8.44 6.68 9.51
CA TRP A 91 -8.97 5.79 8.48
C TRP A 91 -8.16 4.49 8.43
N THR A 92 -8.82 3.37 8.13
CA THR A 92 -8.20 2.05 7.95
C THR A 92 -8.75 1.41 6.67
N SER A 93 -7.88 0.80 5.87
CA SER A 93 -8.27 0.13 4.62
C SER A 93 -8.94 -1.22 4.85
N PRO A 94 -9.58 -1.80 3.82
CA PRO A 94 -9.78 -3.25 3.76
C PRO A 94 -8.45 -4.00 3.91
N LEU A 95 -8.54 -5.29 4.22
CA LEU A 95 -7.38 -6.16 4.37
C LEU A 95 -6.55 -6.19 3.08
N ILE A 96 -5.24 -6.02 3.22
CA ILE A 96 -4.25 -6.16 2.15
C ILE A 96 -3.55 -7.50 2.34
N ALA A 97 -3.35 -8.26 1.26
CA ALA A 97 -2.57 -9.50 1.33
C ALA A 97 -1.14 -9.20 1.81
N SER A 98 -0.57 -10.10 2.61
CA SER A 98 0.79 -9.98 3.15
C SER A 98 1.84 -9.85 2.04
N ASP A 99 3.03 -9.36 2.39
CA ASP A 99 4.11 -9.17 1.43
C ASP A 99 4.58 -10.50 0.79
N PRO A 100 4.77 -10.55 -0.54
CA PRO A 100 5.35 -11.70 -1.21
C PRO A 100 6.88 -11.66 -1.14
N LEU A 101 7.51 -12.84 -1.08
CA LEU A 101 8.91 -13.00 -1.44
C LEU A 101 9.02 -13.28 -2.93
N VAL A 102 9.91 -12.56 -3.61
CA VAL A 102 10.09 -12.65 -5.06
C VAL A 102 11.52 -13.03 -5.43
N TRP A 103 11.66 -13.76 -6.53
CA TRP A 103 12.95 -14.04 -7.15
C TRP A 103 12.91 -13.76 -8.65
N ARG A 104 14.08 -13.60 -9.27
CA ARG A 104 14.20 -13.49 -10.72
C ARG A 104 13.94 -14.85 -11.40
N LYS A 105 13.32 -14.82 -12.59
CA LYS A 105 12.85 -16.03 -13.29
C LYS A 105 13.98 -16.93 -13.80
N ASP A 106 15.12 -16.33 -14.11
CA ASP A 106 16.33 -16.93 -14.67
C ASP A 106 17.25 -17.58 -13.62
N LEU A 107 16.83 -17.68 -12.35
CA LEU A 107 17.56 -18.51 -11.38
C LEU A 107 17.56 -19.99 -11.80
N PRO A 108 18.67 -20.73 -11.62
CA PRO A 108 18.70 -22.16 -11.86
C PRO A 108 17.66 -22.90 -11.01
N ASP A 109 17.03 -23.94 -11.56
CA ASP A 109 15.93 -24.64 -10.88
C ASP A 109 16.38 -25.30 -9.57
N ALA A 110 17.61 -25.80 -9.51
CA ALA A 110 18.22 -26.30 -8.29
C ALA A 110 18.30 -25.22 -7.18
N THR A 111 18.49 -23.95 -7.56
CA THR A 111 18.50 -22.82 -6.60
C THR A 111 17.08 -22.48 -6.15
N LYS A 112 16.12 -22.41 -7.07
CA LYS A 112 14.70 -22.18 -6.74
C LYS A 112 14.18 -23.24 -5.76
N ALA A 113 14.51 -24.51 -5.99
CA ALA A 113 14.11 -25.61 -5.13
C ALA A 113 14.68 -25.46 -3.71
N LYS A 114 15.99 -25.13 -3.57
CA LYS A 114 16.62 -24.90 -2.27
C LYS A 114 15.99 -23.73 -1.51
N LEU A 115 15.76 -22.61 -2.18
CA LEU A 115 15.13 -21.43 -1.57
C LEU A 115 13.69 -21.74 -1.13
N LYS A 116 12.89 -22.40 -1.98
CA LYS A 116 11.52 -22.79 -1.64
C LYS A 116 11.48 -23.71 -0.43
N ALA A 117 12.33 -24.73 -0.40
CA ALA A 117 12.44 -25.65 0.73
C ALA A 117 12.85 -24.92 2.03
N PHE A 118 13.84 -24.02 1.94
CA PHE A 118 14.26 -23.20 3.07
C PHE A 118 13.10 -22.37 3.63
N PHE A 119 12.48 -21.49 2.82
CA PHE A 119 11.44 -20.60 3.32
C PHE A 119 10.22 -21.37 3.85
N THR A 120 9.75 -22.39 3.13
CA THR A 120 8.60 -23.18 3.58
C THR A 120 8.92 -24.07 4.79
N GLY A 121 10.19 -24.33 5.10
CA GLY A 121 10.64 -25.07 6.28
C GLY A 121 10.96 -24.18 7.49
N TYR A 122 11.38 -22.93 7.26
CA TYR A 122 11.92 -22.04 8.28
C TYR A 122 10.89 -21.69 9.37
N GLY A 123 11.32 -21.77 10.63
CA GLY A 123 10.48 -21.42 11.79
C GLY A 123 9.46 -22.49 12.18
N LYS A 124 9.44 -23.66 11.53
CA LYS A 124 8.49 -24.74 11.86
C LYS A 124 8.90 -25.56 13.08
N THR A 125 10.18 -25.89 13.21
CA THR A 125 10.65 -26.84 14.24
C THR A 125 11.71 -26.22 15.16
N SER A 126 12.60 -25.39 14.62
CA SER A 126 13.69 -24.78 15.39
C SER A 126 13.21 -23.64 16.29
N PRO A 127 13.45 -23.69 17.62
CA PRO A 127 13.18 -22.57 18.52
C PRO A 127 13.95 -21.29 18.13
N ALA A 128 15.20 -21.43 17.69
CA ALA A 128 16.03 -20.29 17.28
C ALA A 128 15.45 -19.59 16.03
N GLU A 129 14.95 -20.36 15.05
CA GLU A 129 14.30 -19.79 13.87
C GLU A 129 12.98 -19.09 14.25
N ARG A 130 12.21 -19.66 15.19
CA ARG A 130 10.99 -19.01 15.72
C ARG A 130 11.29 -17.69 16.42
N GLU A 131 12.41 -17.59 17.13
CA GLU A 131 12.86 -16.34 17.73
C GLU A 131 13.18 -15.28 16.66
N VAL A 132 13.84 -15.67 15.56
CA VAL A 132 14.08 -14.79 14.41
C VAL A 132 12.76 -14.31 13.80
N MET A 133 11.81 -15.21 13.57
CA MET A 133 10.49 -14.88 13.02
C MET A 133 9.72 -13.91 13.93
N ALA A 134 9.76 -14.12 15.25
CA ALA A 134 9.12 -13.25 16.23
C ALA A 134 9.71 -11.82 16.22
N LYS A 135 11.03 -11.68 16.06
CA LYS A 135 11.71 -10.38 15.92
C LYS A 135 11.26 -9.63 14.66
N LEU A 136 10.96 -10.36 13.58
CA LEU A 136 10.38 -9.82 12.34
C LEU A 136 8.86 -9.61 12.41
N ASN A 137 8.23 -9.99 13.52
CA ASN A 137 6.77 -10.00 13.68
C ASN A 137 6.06 -10.90 12.65
N TRP A 138 6.74 -11.97 12.24
CA TRP A 138 6.24 -12.99 11.31
C TRP A 138 5.99 -14.32 12.03
N SER A 139 5.18 -15.19 11.43
CA SER A 139 4.89 -16.52 11.96
C SER A 139 5.56 -17.62 11.14
N THR A 140 5.02 -17.93 9.97
CA THR A 140 5.56 -18.91 9.01
C THR A 140 5.42 -18.39 7.59
N PHE A 141 6.20 -18.95 6.67
CA PHE A 141 6.03 -18.70 5.25
C PHE A 141 5.00 -19.65 4.65
N LYS A 142 4.17 -19.12 3.75
CA LYS A 142 3.19 -19.88 2.98
C LYS A 142 3.63 -19.93 1.53
N GLU A 143 3.42 -21.07 0.88
CA GLU A 143 3.58 -21.16 -0.56
C GLU A 143 2.61 -20.19 -1.25
N SER A 144 3.11 -19.48 -2.26
CA SER A 144 2.34 -18.52 -3.02
C SER A 144 2.80 -18.46 -4.47
N ASN A 145 2.04 -17.74 -5.29
CA ASN A 145 2.31 -17.51 -6.70
C ASN A 145 1.75 -16.13 -7.11
N ASN A 146 1.87 -15.79 -8.40
CA ASN A 146 1.45 -14.49 -8.92
C ASN A 146 -0.05 -14.19 -8.74
N SER A 147 -0.90 -15.20 -8.50
CA SER A 147 -2.33 -14.99 -8.27
C SER A 147 -2.61 -14.24 -6.96
N GLN A 148 -1.67 -14.24 -5.99
CA GLN A 148 -1.77 -13.37 -4.80
C GLN A 148 -1.86 -11.88 -5.18
N LEU A 149 -1.33 -11.50 -6.34
CA LEU A 149 -1.34 -10.12 -6.82
C LEU A 149 -2.64 -9.72 -7.52
N LEU A 150 -3.58 -10.65 -7.76
CA LEU A 150 -4.82 -10.34 -8.49
C LEU A 150 -5.63 -9.19 -7.85
N PRO A 151 -5.88 -9.17 -6.53
CA PRO A 151 -6.61 -8.06 -5.92
C PRO A 151 -5.89 -6.71 -6.07
N ILE A 152 -4.55 -6.71 -6.03
CA ILE A 152 -3.75 -5.50 -6.19
C ILE A 152 -3.78 -5.01 -7.64
N ARG A 153 -3.72 -5.92 -8.61
CA ARG A 153 -3.85 -5.59 -10.05
C ARG A 153 -5.24 -5.04 -10.36
N GLN A 154 -6.29 -5.68 -9.82
CA GLN A 154 -7.66 -5.20 -9.96
C GLN A 154 -7.81 -3.79 -9.36
N LEU A 155 -7.25 -3.56 -8.16
CA LEU A 155 -7.28 -2.26 -7.49
C LEU A 155 -6.56 -1.16 -8.30
N ASP A 156 -5.38 -1.45 -8.86
CA ASP A 156 -4.67 -0.53 -9.74
C ASP A 156 -5.49 -0.19 -10.99
N MET A 157 -6.12 -1.18 -11.61
CA MET A 157 -7.01 -0.94 -12.76
C MET A 157 -8.23 -0.12 -12.37
N PHE A 158 -8.88 -0.40 -11.23
CA PHE A 158 -10.01 0.40 -10.74
C PHE A 158 -9.58 1.84 -10.45
N SER A 159 -8.41 2.05 -9.83
CA SER A 159 -7.88 3.39 -9.60
C SER A 159 -7.66 4.18 -10.89
N LYS A 160 -7.07 3.54 -11.92
CA LYS A 160 -6.89 4.13 -13.25
C LYS A 160 -8.22 4.47 -13.91
N ARG A 161 -9.18 3.53 -13.86
CA ARG A 161 -10.51 3.70 -14.45
C ARG A 161 -11.25 4.88 -13.83
N THR A 162 -11.30 4.96 -12.49
CA THR A 162 -11.96 6.07 -11.78
C THR A 162 -11.32 7.42 -12.10
N LYS A 163 -9.99 7.48 -12.28
CA LYS A 163 -9.30 8.71 -12.69
C LYS A 163 -9.70 9.15 -14.09
N VAL A 164 -9.72 8.24 -15.07
CA VAL A 164 -10.15 8.52 -16.45
C VAL A 164 -11.61 8.98 -16.47
N GLU A 165 -12.48 8.35 -15.69
CA GLU A 165 -13.90 8.69 -15.59
C GLU A 165 -14.10 10.12 -15.04
N ALA A 166 -13.34 10.50 -14.01
CA ALA A 166 -13.40 11.82 -13.38
C ALA A 166 -12.67 12.94 -14.14
N ASP A 167 -11.85 12.61 -15.15
CA ASP A 167 -11.06 13.60 -15.89
C ASP A 167 -11.96 14.41 -16.85
N THR A 168 -12.12 15.69 -16.56
CA THR A 168 -12.93 16.62 -17.37
C THR A 168 -12.17 17.23 -18.54
N THR A 169 -10.87 16.94 -18.67
CA THR A 169 -9.99 17.48 -19.71
C THR A 169 -9.82 16.56 -20.91
N LEU A 170 -10.18 15.28 -20.78
CA LEU A 170 -10.14 14.30 -21.86
C LEU A 170 -11.27 14.51 -22.86
N ALA A 171 -10.95 14.41 -24.16
CA ALA A 171 -11.96 14.32 -25.21
C ALA A 171 -12.84 13.06 -25.00
N GLU A 172 -14.14 13.18 -25.31
CA GLU A 172 -15.12 12.12 -25.05
C GLU A 172 -14.75 10.77 -25.72
N ASP A 173 -14.26 10.81 -26.95
CA ASP A 173 -13.87 9.58 -27.67
C ASP A 173 -12.60 8.94 -27.07
N ASP A 174 -11.65 9.75 -26.62
CA ASP A 174 -10.45 9.26 -25.93
C ASP A 174 -10.79 8.65 -24.57
N LYS A 175 -11.68 9.30 -23.82
CA LYS A 175 -12.19 8.78 -22.53
C LYS A 175 -12.86 7.43 -22.74
N LYS A 176 -13.77 7.30 -23.71
CA LYS A 176 -14.44 6.03 -24.05
C LYS A 176 -13.46 4.94 -24.41
N ARG A 177 -12.46 5.24 -25.25
CA ARG A 177 -11.42 4.28 -25.64
C ARG A 177 -10.62 3.78 -24.43
N GLN A 178 -10.13 4.69 -23.59
CA GLN A 178 -9.34 4.34 -22.41
C GLN A 178 -10.16 3.51 -21.40
N LEU A 179 -11.41 3.87 -21.16
CA LEU A 179 -12.31 3.10 -20.29
C LEU A 179 -12.53 1.69 -20.83
N ALA A 180 -12.79 1.54 -22.14
CA ALA A 180 -12.97 0.24 -22.77
C ALA A 180 -11.72 -0.66 -22.65
N GLU A 181 -10.52 -0.09 -22.82
CA GLU A 181 -9.27 -0.83 -22.63
C GLU A 181 -9.07 -1.29 -21.17
N LEU A 182 -9.39 -0.43 -20.20
CA LEU A 182 -9.30 -0.76 -18.77
C LEU A 182 -10.33 -1.81 -18.37
N ASP A 183 -11.56 -1.71 -18.87
CA ASP A 183 -12.62 -2.67 -18.63
C ASP A 183 -12.28 -4.05 -19.21
N LYS A 184 -11.65 -4.09 -20.39
CA LYS A 184 -11.11 -5.33 -20.97
C LYS A 184 -10.04 -5.95 -20.08
N LYS A 185 -9.04 -5.17 -19.64
CA LYS A 185 -7.98 -5.64 -18.74
C LYS A 185 -8.53 -6.13 -17.39
N LEU A 186 -9.55 -5.47 -16.86
CA LEU A 186 -10.25 -5.90 -15.64
C LEU A 186 -10.97 -7.24 -15.85
N ALA A 187 -11.59 -7.46 -17.00
CA ALA A 187 -12.25 -8.73 -17.32
C ALA A 187 -11.25 -9.90 -17.43
N GLU A 188 -10.02 -9.63 -17.89
CA GLU A 188 -8.92 -10.61 -17.96
C GLU A 188 -8.32 -10.97 -16.59
N LEU A 189 -8.62 -10.19 -15.54
CA LEU A 189 -8.15 -10.39 -14.16
C LEU A 189 -9.18 -11.11 -13.26
N LYS A 190 -10.25 -11.66 -13.84
CA LYS A 190 -11.30 -12.40 -13.13
C LYS A 190 -10.95 -13.88 -12.95
#